data_AF-A0A4Q7P6Y3-F1
#
_entry.id   AF-A0A4Q7P6Y3-F1
#
_cell.length_a   1.000
_cell.length_b   1.000
_cell.length_c   1.000
_cell.angle_alpha   90.00
_cell.angle_beta   90.00
_cell.angle_gamma   90.00
#
_symmetry.space_group_name_H-M   'P 1'
#
loop_
_entity.id
_entity.type
_entity.pdbx_description
1 polymer ?
#
loop_
_entity_poly.entity_id
_entity_poly.type
_entity_poly.pdbx_seq_one_letter_code
_entity_poly.pdbx_strand_id
1 'polypeptide(L)'
;MELIKPSVIPIASRKIIKLKDGRGAGDFVIPRELKPGIYKLRAYTSYSLNFGDQAFFEKEIFISDKGQAFHGKMELTVESKL
;
A
#
# COMPACT_ATOMS: atom_id res chain seq x y z
N MET A 1 -0.07 -0.40 -5.16
CA MET A 1 -0.18 -0.51 -3.69
C MET A 1 -0.82 -1.84 -3.33
N GLU A 2 -0.27 -2.55 -2.35
CA GLU A 2 -0.71 -3.88 -1.89
C GLU A 2 -0.70 -3.91 -0.37
N LEU A 3 -1.67 -4.58 0.25
CA LEU A 3 -1.77 -4.72 1.71
C LEU A 3 -1.55 -6.19 2.12
N ILE A 4 -0.65 -6.45 3.06
CA ILE A 4 -0.02 -7.75 3.36
C ILE A 4 -0.22 -8.13 4.85
N LYS A 5 -0.78 -9.32 5.16
CA LYS A 5 -0.95 -9.84 6.55
C LYS A 5 0.09 -10.94 6.84
N PRO A 6 0.81 -10.94 7.99
CA PRO A 6 2.00 -11.77 8.18
C PRO A 6 1.69 -13.18 8.72
N SER A 7 1.10 -14.05 7.90
CA SER A 7 1.19 -15.53 8.03
C SER A 7 0.52 -16.15 6.80
N VAL A 8 1.30 -16.41 5.74
CA VAL A 8 0.83 -16.70 4.37
C VAL A 8 -0.01 -15.52 3.86
N ILE A 9 0.56 -14.65 3.05
CA ILE A 9 -0.08 -13.37 2.71
C ILE A 9 -1.05 -13.56 1.53
N PRO A 10 -2.38 -13.69 1.72
CA PRO A 10 -3.28 -13.31 0.65
C PRO A 10 -3.15 -11.79 0.48
N ILE A 11 -2.93 -11.34 -0.75
CA ILE A 11 -3.04 -9.93 -1.10
C ILE A 11 -4.48 -9.52 -0.78
N ALA A 12 -4.66 -8.70 0.25
CA ALA A 12 -6.01 -8.28 0.67
C ALA A 12 -6.70 -7.42 -0.41
N SER A 13 -5.91 -6.65 -1.16
CA SER A 13 -6.33 -5.95 -2.38
C SER A 13 -5.11 -5.36 -3.11
N ARG A 14 -5.25 -5.17 -4.42
CA ARG A 14 -4.23 -4.62 -5.33
C ARG A 14 -4.85 -3.55 -6.23
N LYS A 15 -4.17 -2.40 -6.33
CA LYS A 15 -4.55 -1.31 -7.25
C LYS A 15 -3.35 -0.83 -8.06
N ILE A 16 -3.54 -0.72 -9.39
CA ILE A 16 -2.60 -0.12 -10.32
C ILE A 16 -2.94 1.37 -10.43
N ILE A 17 -1.94 2.22 -10.20
CA ILE A 17 -2.08 3.68 -10.26
C ILE A 17 -1.16 4.17 -11.37
N LYS A 18 -1.73 4.93 -12.32
CA LYS A 18 -0.93 5.58 -13.36
C LYS A 18 -0.16 6.74 -12.75
N LEU A 19 1.15 6.80 -13.01
CA LEU A 19 1.97 7.92 -12.60
C LEU A 19 1.81 9.08 -13.60
N LYS A 20 1.79 10.31 -13.08
CA LYS A 20 1.91 11.56 -13.83
C LYS A 20 3.03 12.36 -13.18
N ASP A 21 4.04 12.73 -13.96
CA ASP A 21 5.21 13.51 -13.50
C ASP A 21 5.89 12.90 -12.26
N GLY A 22 6.08 11.57 -12.28
CA GLY A 22 6.70 10.80 -11.18
C GLY A 22 5.81 10.60 -9.96
N ARG A 23 4.58 11.12 -9.94
CA ARG A 23 3.66 11.02 -8.80
C ARG A 23 2.42 10.20 -9.15
N GLY A 24 1.97 9.39 -8.20
CA GLY A 24 0.74 8.61 -8.31
C GLY A 24 -0.23 8.98 -7.20
N ALA A 25 -1.40 9.50 -7.57
CA ALA A 25 -2.48 9.73 -6.62
C ALA A 25 -3.42 8.53 -6.63
N GLY A 26 -3.71 7.98 -5.45
CA GLY A 26 -4.67 6.89 -5.32
C GLY A 26 -5.20 6.76 -3.91
N ASP A 27 -6.44 6.34 -3.83
CA ASP A 27 -7.14 5.92 -2.64
C ASP A 27 -7.25 4.39 -2.60
N PHE A 28 -7.40 3.84 -1.40
CA PHE A 28 -7.57 2.40 -1.19
C PHE A 28 -8.82 2.16 -0.35
N VAL A 29 -9.74 1.36 -0.89
CA VAL A 29 -10.91 0.90 -0.14
C VAL A 29 -10.51 -0.34 0.65
N ILE A 30 -10.69 -0.27 1.97
CA ILE A 30 -10.45 -1.39 2.87
C ILE A 30 -11.67 -2.33 2.79
N PRO A 31 -11.50 -3.60 2.36
CA PRO A 31 -12.60 -4.57 2.34
C PRO A 31 -13.17 -4.77 3.74
N ARG A 32 -14.51 -4.85 3.86
CA ARG A 32 -15.18 -4.98 5.17
C ARG A 32 -14.96 -6.33 5.82
N GLU A 33 -14.55 -7.32 5.04
CA GLU A 33 -14.29 -8.70 5.46
C GLU A 33 -12.91 -8.84 6.14
N LEU A 34 -12.09 -7.78 6.11
CA LEU A 34 -10.79 -7.80 6.78
C LEU A 34 -10.97 -7.83 8.30
N LYS A 35 -10.46 -8.91 8.91
CA LYS A 35 -10.37 -9.03 10.37
C LYS A 35 -9.45 -7.94 10.93
N PRO A 36 -9.80 -7.32 12.08
CA PRO A 36 -8.91 -6.38 12.77
C PRO A 36 -7.49 -6.92 12.95
N GLY A 37 -6.51 -6.03 12.96
CA GLY A 37 -5.10 -6.37 13.16
C GLY A 37 -4.14 -5.50 12.36
N ILE A 38 -2.86 -5.87 12.42
CA ILE A 38 -1.78 -5.19 11.70
C ILE A 38 -1.68 -5.75 10.29
N TYR A 39 -1.57 -4.83 9.33
CA TYR A 39 -1.36 -5.11 7.92
C TYR A 39 -0.23 -4.23 7.37
N LYS A 40 0.52 -4.73 6.39
CA LYS A 40 1.62 -4.02 5.75
C LYS A 40 1.18 -3.47 4.39
N LEU A 41 1.11 -2.16 4.26
CA LEU A 41 0.90 -1.46 3.00
C LEU A 41 2.23 -1.33 2.25
N ARG A 42 2.34 -1.95 1.09
CA ARG A 42 3.48 -1.94 0.17
C ARG A 42 3.14 -1.15 -1.10
N ALA A 43 4.01 -0.26 -1.55
CA ALA A 43 3.87 0.44 -2.82
C ALA A 43 5.18 0.41 -3.60
N TYR A 44 5.10 0.21 -4.91
CA TYR A 44 6.26 0.17 -5.80
C TYR A 44 5.86 0.59 -7.20
N THR A 45 6.84 1.08 -7.95
CA THR A 45 6.72 1.32 -9.39
C THR A 45 7.26 0.12 -10.15
N SER A 46 6.97 0.01 -11.45
CA SER A 46 7.62 -1.00 -12.30
C SER A 46 9.14 -0.84 -12.32
N TYR A 47 9.64 0.39 -12.17
CA TYR A 47 11.07 0.67 -12.09
C TYR A 47 11.70 0.14 -10.78
N SER A 48 11.00 0.29 -9.65
CA SER A 48 11.44 -0.22 -8.34
C SER A 48 11.71 -1.72 -8.34
N LEU A 49 11.03 -2.50 -9.18
CA LEU A 49 11.23 -3.96 -9.29
C LEU A 49 12.66 -4.34 -9.67
N ASN A 50 13.38 -3.46 -10.37
CA ASN A 50 14.76 -3.71 -10.78
C ASN A 50 15.76 -3.63 -9.61
N PHE A 51 15.36 -3.07 -8.47
CA PHE A 51 16.22 -2.82 -7.30
C PHE A 51 15.83 -3.67 -6.09
N GLY A 52 14.90 -4.60 -6.27
CA GLY A 52 14.42 -5.50 -5.22
C GLY A 52 13.63 -4.82 -4.10
N ASP A 53 13.40 -5.58 -3.02
CA ASP A 53 12.49 -5.19 -1.93
C ASP A 53 12.89 -3.90 -1.20
N GLN A 54 14.16 -3.49 -1.27
CA GLN A 54 14.65 -2.25 -0.66
C GLN A 54 14.10 -0.98 -1.33
N ALA A 55 13.66 -1.08 -2.59
CA ALA A 55 13.07 0.03 -3.34
C ALA A 55 11.54 0.12 -3.17
N PHE A 56 10.96 -0.72 -2.33
CA PHE A 56 9.53 -0.68 -2.02
C PHE A 56 9.27 0.22 -0.84
N PHE A 57 8.24 1.07 -0.97
CA PHE A 57 7.66 1.72 0.20
C PHE A 57 6.87 0.66 0.98
N GLU A 58 7.11 0.57 2.28
CA GLU A 58 6.35 -0.29 3.19
C GLU A 58 5.93 0.48 4.43
N LYS A 59 4.69 0.29 4.88
CA LYS A 59 4.16 0.88 6.11
C LYS A 59 3.20 -0.07 6.79
N GLU A 60 3.37 -0.29 8.08
CA GLU A 60 2.36 -1.00 8.87
C GLU A 60 1.18 -0.09 9.20
N ILE A 61 -0.02 -0.62 9.05
CA ILE A 61 -1.29 0.03 9.40
C ILE A 61 -2.10 -0.92 10.29
N PHE A 62 -2.76 -0.36 11.29
CA PHE A 62 -3.69 -1.10 12.14
C PHE A 62 -5.12 -0.87 11.63
N ILE A 63 -5.83 -1.96 11.34
CA ILE A 63 -7.25 -1.95 10.97
C ILE A 63 -8.04 -2.37 12.22
N SER A 64 -9.01 -1.54 12.62
CA SER A 64 -9.92 -1.82 13.73
C SER A 64 -11.29 -2.29 13.23
N ASP A 65 -12.06 -2.90 14.14
CA ASP A 65 -13.44 -3.35 13.95
C ASP A 65 -14.44 -2.21 13.74
N LYS A 66 -14.11 -1.00 14.18
CA LYS A 66 -15.02 0.16 14.13
C LYS A 66 -15.22 0.77 12.74
N GLY A 67 -14.80 0.10 11.66
CA GLY A 67 -15.20 0.43 10.28
C GLY A 67 -15.06 1.90 9.90
N GLN A 68 -14.19 2.66 10.58
CA GLN A 68 -13.88 4.01 10.16
C GLN A 68 -12.92 3.87 9.00
N ALA A 69 -13.47 3.98 7.80
CA ALA A 69 -12.69 4.05 6.57
C ALA A 69 -11.59 5.08 6.79
N PHE A 70 -10.34 4.63 6.80
CA PHE A 70 -9.19 5.51 6.85
C PHE A 70 -9.23 6.35 5.57
N HIS A 71 -9.77 7.56 5.66
CA HIS A 71 -9.79 8.55 4.58
C HIS A 71 -8.47 9.32 4.49
N GLY A 72 -7.38 8.78 5.04
CA GLY A 72 -6.09 9.44 4.98
C GLY A 72 -5.64 9.57 3.53
N LYS A 73 -5.62 10.80 3.03
CA LYS A 73 -4.85 11.17 1.84
C LYS A 73 -3.41 10.71 2.07
N MET A 74 -3.02 9.63 1.41
CA MET A 74 -1.63 9.21 1.39
C MET A 74 -1.01 9.76 0.11
N GLU A 75 -0.26 10.86 0.24
CA GLU A 75 0.61 11.30 -0.84
C GLU A 75 1.80 10.35 -0.91
N LEU A 76 1.80 9.48 -1.91
CA LEU A 76 2.96 8.67 -2.24
C LEU A 76 3.96 9.53 -3.01
N THR A 77 4.87 10.14 -2.28
CA THR A 77 6.12 10.63 -2.87
C THR A 77 7.10 9.47 -2.88
N VAL A 78 7.17 8.75 -4.00
CA VAL A 78 8.27 7.81 -4.25
C VAL A 78 9.44 8.67 -4.73
N GLU A 79 10.27 9.13 -3.81
CA GLU A 79 11.53 9.75 -4.19
C GLU A 79 12.46 8.65 -4.69
N SER A 80 12.80 8.70 -5.98
CA SER A 80 13.93 7.98 -6.52
C SER A 80 15.18 8.53 -5.86
N LYS A 81 15.69 7.82 -4.85
CA LYS A 81 17.01 8.10 -4.29
C LYS A 81 18.03 7.80 -5.39
N LEU A 82 18.55 8.86 -6.00
CA LEU A 82 19.76 8.81 -6.83
C LEU A 82 20.99 8.54 -5.95
#